data_AF-A0A1W2BIL9-F1
#
_entry.id   AF-A0A1W2BIL9-F1
#
_cell.length_a   1.000
_cell.length_b   1.000
_cell.length_c   1.000
_cell.angle_alpha   90.00
_cell.angle_beta   90.00
_cell.angle_gamma   90.00
#
_symmetry.space_group_name_H-M   'P 1'
#
loop_
_entity.id
_entity.type
_entity.pdbx_description
1 polymer ?
#
loop_
_entity_poly.entity_id
_entity_poly.type
_entity_poly.pdbx_seq_one_letter_code
_entity_poly.pdbx_strand_id
1 'polypeptide(L)'
;MTRPTILLTIAAFGLSGCLALPPDGVSAEQIAAYDAAVTSIGCDMVAESDYLPVELQTGLTREQVIQVTEYKLAREEAVKLSDGGVRLTTGACAA
;
A
#
# COMPACT_ATOMS: atom_id res chain seq x y z
N MET A 1 3.98 -49.12 30.39
CA MET A 1 3.81 -47.76 30.97
C MET A 1 5.03 -46.93 30.61
N THR A 2 4.94 -46.09 29.58
CA THR A 2 5.89 -44.98 29.34
C THR A 2 5.09 -43.82 28.77
N ARG A 3 5.25 -42.66 29.42
CA ARG A 3 4.43 -41.45 29.32
C ARG A 3 4.67 -40.70 27.99
N PRO A 4 3.68 -39.96 27.46
CA PRO A 4 3.81 -39.22 26.20
C PRO A 4 4.61 -37.94 26.43
N THR A 5 5.63 -37.71 25.61
CA THR A 5 6.40 -36.46 25.62
C THR A 5 5.63 -35.43 24.79
N ILE A 6 4.81 -34.63 25.47
CA ILE A 6 4.24 -33.40 24.94
C ILE A 6 5.36 -32.36 24.91
N LEU A 7 5.83 -32.00 23.71
CA LEU A 7 6.67 -30.80 23.52
C LEU A 7 5.81 -29.74 22.81
N LEU A 8 5.12 -28.95 23.63
CA LEU A 8 4.40 -27.76 23.24
C LEU A 8 5.40 -26.58 23.22
N THR A 9 5.99 -26.30 22.07
CA THR A 9 6.73 -25.05 21.85
C THR A 9 5.90 -24.16 20.92
N ILE A 10 5.07 -23.33 21.54
CA ILE A 10 4.39 -22.20 20.91
C ILE A 10 5.49 -21.23 20.46
N ALA A 11 5.84 -21.27 19.18
CA ALA A 11 6.64 -20.24 18.54
C ALA A 11 5.78 -18.98 18.43
N ALA A 12 5.86 -18.12 19.44
CA ALA A 12 5.38 -16.75 19.34
C ALA A 12 6.28 -16.01 18.35
N PHE A 13 5.98 -16.15 17.06
CA PHE A 13 6.47 -15.23 16.04
C PHE A 13 5.87 -13.86 16.37
N GLY A 14 6.66 -13.01 17.01
CA GLY A 14 6.36 -11.60 17.14
C GLY A 14 6.28 -11.02 15.73
N LEU A 15 5.07 -10.72 15.25
CA LEU A 15 4.88 -9.82 14.13
C LEU A 15 5.35 -8.43 14.57
N SER A 16 6.66 -8.17 14.43
CA SER A 16 7.16 -6.82 14.24
C SER A 16 6.71 -6.35 12.86
N GLY A 17 5.39 -6.16 12.69
CA GLY A 17 4.86 -5.40 11.58
C GLY A 17 5.44 -4.01 11.73
N CYS A 18 6.34 -3.64 10.83
CA CYS A 18 6.78 -2.27 10.70
C CYS A 18 5.49 -1.47 10.47
N LEU A 19 5.07 -0.66 11.45
CA LEU A 19 3.96 0.25 11.26
C LEU A 19 4.44 1.23 10.18
N ALA A 20 4.11 0.97 8.92
CA ALA A 20 4.37 1.92 7.85
C ALA A 20 3.70 3.22 8.27
N LEU A 21 4.51 4.25 8.50
CA LEU A 21 4.04 5.57 8.87
C LEU A 21 3.69 6.32 7.58
N PRO A 22 2.63 7.15 7.59
CA PRO A 22 2.30 7.97 6.44
C PRO A 22 3.49 8.90 6.10
N PRO A 23 3.68 9.24 4.81
CA PRO A 23 4.76 10.13 4.40
C PRO A 23 4.69 11.51 5.05
N ASP A 24 5.85 12.15 5.24
CA ASP A 24 5.93 13.48 5.80
C ASP A 24 5.21 14.52 4.93
N GLY A 25 4.44 15.40 5.58
CA GLY A 25 3.70 16.45 4.88
C GLY A 25 2.54 15.95 4.03
N VAL A 26 2.11 14.69 4.17
CA VAL A 26 0.92 14.13 3.54
C VAL A 26 -0.16 13.89 4.59
N SER A 27 -1.33 14.51 4.41
CA SER A 27 -2.45 14.34 5.34
C SER A 27 -3.21 13.02 5.10
N ALA A 28 -3.97 12.57 6.10
CA ALA A 28 -4.83 11.39 5.95
C ALA A 28 -5.90 11.59 4.86
N GLU A 29 -6.42 12.81 4.71
CA GLU A 29 -7.36 13.18 3.65
C GLU A 29 -6.71 13.08 2.27
N GLN A 30 -5.44 13.47 2.14
CA GLN A 30 -4.70 13.33 0.87
C GLN A 30 -4.42 11.87 0.53
N ILE A 31 -4.18 11.01 1.52
CA ILE A 31 -4.04 9.55 1.30
C ILE A 31 -5.38 8.96 0.83
N ALA A 32 -6.50 9.38 1.41
CA ALA A 32 -7.82 8.93 0.96
C ALA A 32 -8.14 9.48 -0.46
N ALA A 33 -7.77 10.72 -0.75
CA ALA A 33 -7.91 11.32 -2.07
C ALA A 33 -7.02 10.61 -3.11
N TYR A 34 -5.84 10.14 -2.72
CA TYR A 34 -4.96 9.34 -3.57
C TYR A 34 -5.66 8.03 -4.00
N ASP A 35 -6.28 7.31 -3.07
CA ASP A 35 -7.00 6.08 -3.39
C ASP A 35 -8.14 6.34 -4.40
N ALA A 36 -8.88 7.44 -4.21
CA ALA A 36 -9.93 7.87 -5.11
C ALA A 36 -9.39 8.29 -6.50
N ALA A 37 -8.25 8.98 -6.54
CA ALA A 37 -7.63 9.44 -7.78
C ALA A 37 -7.04 8.28 -8.59
N VAL A 38 -6.45 7.28 -7.95
CA VAL A 38 -5.97 6.06 -8.63
C VAL A 38 -7.15 5.22 -9.12
N THR A 39 -8.24 5.16 -8.35
CA THR A 39 -9.48 4.53 -8.81
C THR A 39 -10.02 5.23 -10.07
N SER A 40 -9.98 6.56 -10.15
CA SER A 40 -10.55 7.31 -11.27
C SER A 40 -9.82 7.10 -12.59
N ILE A 41 -8.57 6.64 -12.55
CA ILE A 41 -7.76 6.29 -13.73
C ILE A 41 -7.71 4.79 -14.02
N GLY A 42 -8.44 3.95 -13.27
CA GLY A 42 -8.54 2.52 -13.53
C GLY A 42 -7.66 1.63 -12.65
N CYS A 43 -7.31 2.09 -11.44
CA CYS A 43 -6.62 1.35 -10.38
C CYS A 43 -5.12 1.08 -10.57
N ASP A 44 -4.58 1.37 -11.76
CA ASP A 44 -3.19 1.11 -12.11
C ASP A 44 -2.46 2.43 -12.36
N MET A 45 -1.25 2.54 -11.82
CA MET A 45 -0.28 3.55 -12.20
C MET A 45 0.91 2.85 -12.82
N VAL A 46 1.04 2.91 -14.16
CA VAL A 46 2.08 2.18 -14.90
C VAL A 46 3.04 3.16 -15.56
N ALA A 47 2.51 4.22 -16.16
CA ALA A 47 3.29 5.20 -16.89
C ALA A 47 3.28 6.57 -16.21
N GLU A 48 4.24 7.41 -16.57
CA GLU A 48 4.35 8.81 -16.13
C GLU A 48 3.05 9.61 -16.33
N SER A 49 2.26 9.26 -17.36
CA SER A 49 0.95 9.88 -17.64
C SER A 49 -0.08 9.65 -16.54
N ASP A 50 0.07 8.59 -15.76
CA ASP A 50 -0.90 8.17 -14.75
C ASP A 50 -0.69 8.92 -13.43
N TYR A 51 0.54 9.41 -13.20
CA TYR A 51 0.87 10.19 -12.00
C TYR A 51 0.27 11.60 -12.06
N LEU A 52 0.28 12.23 -13.24
CA LEU A 52 -0.21 13.61 -13.40
C LEU A 52 -1.67 13.80 -12.93
N PRO A 53 -2.66 12.97 -13.32
CA PRO A 53 -4.02 13.12 -12.82
C PRO A 53 -4.12 12.86 -11.31
N VAL A 54 -3.26 12.02 -10.72
CA VAL A 54 -3.23 11.79 -9.28
C VAL A 54 -2.71 13.02 -8.53
N GLU A 55 -1.61 13.62 -9.01
CA GLU A 55 -1.07 14.88 -8.49
C GLU A 55 -2.13 15.99 -8.50
N LEU A 56 -2.83 16.15 -9.64
CA LEU A 56 -3.83 17.21 -9.81
C LEU A 56 -5.06 17.01 -8.90
N GLN A 57 -5.53 15.78 -8.72
CA GLN A 57 -6.71 15.48 -7.90
C GLN A 57 -6.42 15.57 -6.40
N THR A 58 -5.18 15.30 -5.99
CA THR A 58 -4.79 15.23 -4.56
C THR A 58 -4.08 16.48 -4.06
N GLY A 59 -3.55 17.29 -4.98
CA GLY A 59 -2.65 18.41 -4.66
C GLY A 59 -1.26 17.98 -4.17
N LEU A 60 -0.91 16.70 -4.31
CA LEU A 60 0.39 16.17 -3.91
C LEU A 60 1.45 16.45 -4.98
N THR A 61 2.69 16.62 -4.54
CA THR A 61 3.83 16.64 -5.47
C THR A 61 4.10 15.24 -6.02
N ARG A 62 4.83 15.16 -7.14
CA ARG A 62 5.31 13.88 -7.69
C ARG A 62 5.97 13.00 -6.64
N GLU A 63 6.88 13.57 -5.85
CA GLU A 63 7.61 12.85 -4.82
C GLU A 63 6.65 12.28 -3.76
N GLN A 64 5.68 13.09 -3.31
CA GLN A 64 4.68 12.63 -2.34
C GLN A 64 3.77 11.54 -2.90
N VAL A 65 3.38 11.62 -4.18
CA VAL A 65 2.61 10.55 -4.84
C VAL A 65 3.40 9.23 -4.85
N ILE A 66 4.70 9.28 -5.15
CA ILE A 66 5.59 8.11 -5.08
C ILE A 66 5.67 7.58 -3.64
N GLN A 67 5.89 8.44 -2.66
CA GLN A 67 5.97 8.04 -1.26
C GLN A 67 4.66 7.43 -0.74
N VAL A 68 3.50 7.95 -1.15
CA VAL A 68 2.20 7.36 -0.83
C VAL A 68 2.05 6.00 -1.52
N THR A 69 2.52 5.85 -2.76
CA THR A 69 2.55 4.54 -3.45
C THR A 69 3.37 3.52 -2.68
N GLU A 70 4.57 3.88 -2.24
CA GLU A 70 5.46 3.02 -1.44
C GLU A 70 4.84 2.68 -0.08
N TYR A 71 4.21 3.66 0.56
CA TYR A 71 3.46 3.47 1.79
C TYR A 71 2.33 2.44 1.62
N LYS A 72 1.57 2.52 0.52
CA LYS A 72 0.51 1.55 0.19
C LYS A 72 1.07 0.15 -0.08
N LEU A 73 2.17 0.05 -0.81
CA LEU A 73 2.88 -1.22 -1.05
C LEU A 73 3.37 -1.85 0.27
N ALA A 74 3.95 -1.06 1.17
CA ALA A 74 4.45 -1.54 2.46
C ALA A 74 3.34 -2.05 3.38
N ARG A 75 2.11 -1.62 3.16
CA ARG A 75 0.91 -2.02 3.89
C ARG A 75 0.11 -3.13 3.20
N GLU A 76 0.63 -3.68 2.11
CA GLU A 76 -0.05 -4.69 1.28
C GLU A 76 -1.40 -4.17 0.71
N GLU A 77 -1.58 -2.85 0.66
CA GLU A 77 -2.75 -2.17 0.08
C GLU A 77 -2.59 -1.89 -1.43
N ALA A 78 -1.43 -2.28 -1.97
CA ALA A 78 -1.08 -2.23 -3.39
C ALA A 78 -0.11 -3.37 -3.73
N VAL A 79 -0.01 -3.68 -5.03
CA VAL A 79 0.94 -4.67 -5.57
C VAL A 79 1.72 -4.09 -6.74
N LYS A 80 2.97 -4.51 -6.89
CA LYS A 80 3.75 -4.21 -8.09
C LYS A 80 3.27 -5.08 -9.24
N LEU A 81 3.08 -4.46 -10.40
CA LEU A 81 2.74 -5.12 -11.64
C LEU A 81 4.01 -5.61 -12.35
N SER A 82 3.87 -6.63 -13.21
CA SER A 82 5.00 -7.24 -13.93
C SER A 82 5.65 -6.31 -14.95
N ASP A 83 4.93 -5.28 -15.39
CA ASP A 83 5.38 -4.23 -16.31
C ASP A 83 6.06 -3.05 -15.61
N GLY A 84 6.18 -3.09 -14.27
CA GLY A 84 6.83 -2.06 -13.47
C GLY A 84 5.87 -1.05 -12.83
N GLY A 85 4.57 -1.14 -13.11
CA GLY A 85 3.55 -0.31 -12.47
C GLY A 85 3.13 -0.76 -11.08
N VAL A 86 2.12 -0.09 -10.54
CA VAL A 86 1.49 -0.43 -9.25
C VAL A 86 -0.03 -0.47 -9.41
N ARG A 87 -0.67 -1.50 -8.86
CA ARG A 87 -2.12 -1.62 -8.74
C ARG A 87 -2.55 -1.51 -7.29
N LEU A 88 -3.55 -0.68 -7.00
CA LEU A 88 -4.21 -0.71 -5.68
C LEU A 88 -5.04 -1.99 -5.53
N THR A 89 -5.05 -2.55 -4.33
CA THR A 89 -5.80 -3.77 -3.99
C THR A 89 -6.87 -3.52 -2.93
N THR A 90 -7.18 -2.24 -2.68
CA THR A 90 -8.12 -1.80 -1.66
C THR A 90 -9.27 -1.00 -2.27
N GLY A 91 -10.35 -0.84 -1.49
CA GLY A 91 -11.51 -0.06 -1.91
C GLY A 91 -12.14 -0.59 -3.20
N ALA A 92 -12.42 0.30 -4.15
CA ALA A 92 -12.98 -0.03 -5.45
C ALA A 92 -12.03 -0.85 -6.35
N CYS A 93 -10.73 -0.88 -6.02
CA CYS A 93 -9.69 -1.60 -6.76
C CYS A 93 -9.42 -3.02 -6.23
N ALA A 94 -10.19 -3.49 -5.24
CA ALA A 94 -10.03 -4.82 -4.65
C ALA A 94 -10.72 -5.97 -5.43
N ALA A 95 -11.25 -5.69 -6.63
CA ALA A 95 -12.10 -6.60 -7.41
C ALA A 95 -11.31 -7.58 -8.30
#